data_AF-A0A183HV99-F1
#
_entry.id   AF-A0A183HV99-F1
#
_cell.length_a   1.000
_cell.length_b   1.000
_cell.length_c   1.000
_cell.angle_alpha   90.00
_cell.angle_beta   90.00
_cell.angle_gamma   90.00
#
_symmetry.space_group_name_H-M   'P 1'
#
loop_
_entity.id
_entity.type
_entity.pdbx_description
1 polymer ?
#
loop_
_entity_poly.entity_id
_entity_poly.type
_entity_poly.pdbx_seq_one_letter_code
_entity_poly.pdbx_strand_id
1 'polypeptide(L)'
;MYTWIGVYFLAFFTESMKFVDESINVVFYSQTILTFMGMRIPLYLLCGIYHTLFYTSYIIVKRIRLQWWGEAAANGLLVLLLSLPLQVMGTKLLWWQWHDSDPRLVSTFYSVPLVVLAWYAMLGTSFNISLYIFRKGFLRERYDWKRF
;
A
#
# COMPACT_ATOMS: atom_id res chain seq x y z
N MET A 1 -12.77 3.29 -14.21
CA MET A 1 -12.12 2.31 -13.33
C MET A 1 -12.50 2.57 -11.88
N TYR A 2 -13.25 1.64 -11.28
CA TYR A 2 -13.60 1.69 -9.86
C TYR A 2 -12.31 1.63 -9.02
N THR A 3 -12.17 2.55 -8.05
CA THR A 3 -10.96 2.65 -7.21
C THR A 3 -10.67 1.33 -6.51
N TRP A 4 -11.70 0.63 -6.03
CA TRP A 4 -11.57 -0.64 -5.31
C TRP A 4 -10.93 -1.75 -6.17
N ILE A 5 -11.34 -1.86 -7.45
CA ILE A 5 -10.71 -2.78 -8.41
C ILE A 5 -9.24 -2.41 -8.64
N GLY A 6 -8.92 -1.11 -8.70
CA GLY A 6 -7.54 -0.65 -8.80
C GLY A 6 -6.69 -1.05 -7.60
N VAL A 7 -7.25 -0.98 -6.39
CA VAL A 7 -6.54 -1.41 -5.17
C VAL A 7 -6.28 -2.92 -5.20
N TYR A 8 -7.23 -3.72 -5.72
CA TYR A 8 -7.02 -5.16 -5.90
C TYR A 8 -5.84 -5.45 -6.84
N PHE A 9 -5.76 -4.77 -7.99
CA PHE A 9 -4.63 -4.90 -8.91
C PHE A 9 -3.31 -4.46 -8.27
N LEU A 10 -3.32 -3.39 -7.48
CA LEU A 10 -2.13 -2.93 -6.76
C LEU A 10 -1.65 -3.99 -5.76
N ALA A 11 -2.55 -4.56 -4.96
CA ALA A 11 -2.22 -5.59 -3.97
C ALA A 11 -1.74 -6.89 -4.64
N PHE A 12 -2.34 -7.26 -5.76
CA PHE A 12 -1.90 -8.40 -6.55
C PHE A 12 -0.51 -8.16 -7.14
N PHE A 13 -0.27 -6.97 -7.70
CA PHE A 13 1.04 -6.59 -8.24
C PHE A 13 2.13 -6.62 -7.16
N THR A 14 1.90 -6.02 -5.99
CA THR A 14 2.90 -5.98 -4.92
C THR A 14 3.22 -7.36 -4.36
N GLU A 15 2.23 -8.25 -4.25
CA GLU A 15 2.48 -9.62 -3.82
C GLU A 15 3.18 -10.44 -4.92
N SER A 16 2.83 -10.23 -6.19
CA SER A 16 3.48 -10.85 -7.34
C SER A 16 4.97 -10.48 -7.45
N MET A 17 5.34 -9.24 -7.14
CA MET A 17 6.75 -8.80 -7.15
C MET A 17 7.63 -9.65 -6.24
N LYS A 18 7.11 -10.08 -5.09
CA LYS A 18 7.86 -10.94 -4.16
C LYS A 18 8.09 -12.36 -4.69
N PHE A 19 7.34 -12.81 -5.70
CA PHE A 19 7.59 -14.10 -6.37
C PHE A 19 8.66 -13.97 -7.46
N VAL A 20 8.81 -12.77 -8.03
CA VAL A 20 9.84 -12.50 -9.05
C VAL A 20 11.21 -12.30 -8.41
N ASP A 21 11.25 -11.60 -7.27
CA ASP A 21 12.49 -11.33 -6.55
C ASP A 21 12.32 -11.64 -5.06
N GLU A 22 12.98 -12.71 -4.62
CA GLU A 22 12.95 -13.16 -3.23
C GLU A 22 13.65 -12.16 -2.30
N SER A 23 14.57 -11.32 -2.79
CA SER A 23 15.24 -10.31 -1.99
C SER A 23 14.27 -9.23 -1.47
N ILE A 24 13.09 -9.08 -2.08
CA ILE A 24 12.05 -8.15 -1.62
C ILE A 24 11.32 -8.71 -0.38
N ASN A 25 11.44 -10.01 -0.10
CA ASN A 25 10.79 -10.66 1.02
C ASN A 25 11.56 -10.43 2.33
N VAL A 26 11.40 -9.24 2.90
CA VAL A 26 12.09 -8.79 4.12
C VAL A 26 11.31 -9.06 5.42
N VAL A 27 10.19 -9.77 5.34
CA VAL A 27 9.23 -9.94 6.44
C VAL A 27 9.00 -11.41 6.73
N PHE A 28 9.11 -11.78 8.01
CA PHE A 28 8.70 -13.07 8.52
C PHE A 28 7.40 -12.95 9.31
N TYR A 29 6.41 -13.77 8.96
CA TYR A 29 5.11 -13.74 9.61
C TYR A 29 5.01 -14.74 10.76
N SER A 30 4.20 -14.40 11.75
CA SER A 30 3.89 -15.31 12.86
C SER A 30 3.04 -16.49 12.39
N GLN A 31 3.20 -17.63 13.06
CA GLN A 31 2.45 -18.86 12.80
C GLN A 31 0.95 -18.75 13.17
N THR A 32 0.57 -17.69 13.89
CA THR A 32 -0.84 -17.40 14.22
C THR A 32 -1.65 -16.88 13.04
N ILE A 33 -0.99 -16.42 11.96
CA ILE A 33 -1.64 -15.90 10.77
C ILE A 33 -1.77 -17.02 9.74
N LEU A 34 -2.91 -17.09 9.06
CA LEU A 34 -3.14 -18.05 7.99
C LEU A 34 -2.17 -17.79 6.84
N THR A 35 -1.16 -18.65 6.69
CA THR A 35 -0.14 -18.53 5.65
C THR A 35 -0.43 -19.42 4.45
N PHE A 36 -0.04 -18.96 3.27
CA PHE A 36 -0.11 -19.64 1.97
C PHE A 36 1.24 -19.52 1.26
N MET A 37 1.50 -20.43 0.31
CA MET A 37 2.64 -20.32 -0.62
C MET A 37 4.01 -20.09 0.07
N GLY A 38 4.31 -20.89 1.10
CA GLY A 38 5.59 -20.79 1.82
C GLY A 38 5.64 -19.63 2.81
N MET A 39 4.78 -19.66 3.84
CA MET A 39 4.74 -18.68 4.94
C MET A 39 4.39 -17.23 4.52
N ARG A 40 3.66 -17.03 3.42
CA ARG A 40 3.18 -15.71 2.98
C ARG A 40 1.72 -15.49 3.35
N ILE A 41 1.26 -14.25 3.33
CA ILE A 41 -0.13 -13.91 3.71
C ILE A 41 -0.87 -13.14 2.61
N PRO A 42 -0.97 -13.71 1.39
CA PRO A 42 -1.51 -13.00 0.22
C PRO A 42 -2.96 -12.55 0.44
N LEU A 43 -3.79 -13.35 1.12
CA LEU A 43 -5.20 -13.00 1.38
C LEU A 43 -5.34 -11.78 2.29
N TYR A 44 -4.45 -11.63 3.28
CA TYR A 44 -4.46 -10.49 4.18
C TYR A 44 -4.08 -9.19 3.46
N LEU A 45 -3.13 -9.25 2.51
CA LEU A 45 -2.81 -8.11 1.66
C LEU A 45 -3.94 -7.82 0.66
N LEU A 46 -4.39 -8.84 -0.07
CA LEU A 46 -5.36 -8.72 -1.16
C LEU A 46 -6.73 -8.27 -0.68
N CYS A 47 -7.25 -8.85 0.40
CA CYS A 47 -8.63 -8.60 0.85
C CYS A 47 -8.71 -7.67 2.08
N GLY A 48 -7.59 -7.39 2.74
CA GLY A 48 -7.56 -6.67 4.02
C GLY A 48 -6.85 -5.33 3.93
N ILE A 49 -5.55 -5.31 4.26
CA ILE A 49 -4.79 -4.08 4.50
C ILE A 49 -4.92 -3.09 3.35
N TYR A 50 -4.66 -3.53 2.12
CA TYR A 50 -4.53 -2.58 1.01
C TYR A 50 -5.87 -1.88 0.75
N HIS A 51 -6.97 -2.63 0.84
CA HIS A 51 -8.31 -2.07 0.78
C HIS A 51 -8.54 -1.08 1.92
N THR A 52 -8.17 -1.40 3.16
CA THR A 52 -8.37 -0.47 4.28
C THR A 52 -7.51 0.79 4.16
N LEU A 53 -6.21 0.66 3.87
CA LEU A 53 -5.27 1.79 3.87
C LEU A 53 -5.39 2.65 2.61
N PHE A 54 -5.27 2.04 1.42
CA PHE A 54 -5.18 2.79 0.17
C PHE A 54 -6.52 3.38 -0.24
N TYR A 55 -7.61 2.63 -0.07
CA TYR A 55 -8.95 3.15 -0.41
C TYR A 55 -9.35 4.29 0.53
N THR A 56 -9.18 4.11 1.85
CA THR A 56 -9.53 5.13 2.83
C THR A 56 -8.70 6.39 2.63
N SER A 57 -7.38 6.24 2.45
CA SER A 57 -6.50 7.36 2.14
C SER A 57 -6.95 8.11 0.89
N TYR A 58 -7.24 7.38 -0.19
CA TYR A 58 -7.70 7.97 -1.45
C TYR A 58 -8.99 8.76 -1.27
N ILE A 59 -9.99 8.21 -0.57
CA ILE A 59 -11.27 8.90 -0.33
C ILE A 59 -11.09 10.15 0.52
N ILE A 60 -10.27 10.10 1.58
CA ILE A 60 -9.97 11.27 2.41
C ILE A 60 -9.32 12.36 1.58
N VAL A 61 -8.28 12.03 0.81
CA VAL A 61 -7.56 13.02 0.00
C VAL A 61 -8.44 13.62 -1.09
N LYS A 62 -9.34 12.83 -1.70
CA LYS A 62 -10.32 13.35 -2.66
C LYS A 62 -11.28 14.37 -2.05
N ARG A 63 -11.56 14.30 -0.75
CA ARG A 63 -12.38 15.30 -0.04
C ARG A 63 -11.65 16.62 0.23
N ILE A 64 -10.31 16.61 0.23
CA ILE A 64 -9.49 17.83 0.39
C ILE A 64 -9.53 18.70 -0.88
N ARG A 65 -9.90 18.12 -2.04
CA ARG A 65 -10.04 18.83 -3.34
C ARG A 65 -8.77 19.56 -3.81
N LEU A 66 -7.61 18.92 -3.62
CA LEU A 66 -6.33 19.43 -4.14
C LEU A 66 -6.25 19.29 -5.66
N GLN A 67 -5.26 19.94 -6.28
CA GLN A 67 -4.87 19.64 -7.66
C GLN A 67 -4.33 18.21 -7.77
N TRP A 68 -4.40 17.61 -8.95
CA TRP A 68 -4.10 16.18 -9.17
C TRP A 68 -2.71 15.73 -8.64
N TRP A 69 -1.69 16.58 -8.77
CA TRP A 69 -0.35 16.31 -8.28
C TRP A 69 -0.28 16.41 -6.75
N GLY A 70 -0.99 17.37 -6.16
CA GLY A 70 -1.15 17.52 -4.71
C GLY A 70 -1.95 16.37 -4.10
N GLU A 71 -3.00 15.89 -4.78
CA GLU A 71 -3.75 14.70 -4.37
C GLU A 71 -2.86 13.44 -4.40
N ALA A 72 -1.97 13.32 -5.38
CA ALA A 72 -1.06 12.18 -5.45
C ALA A 72 -0.04 12.18 -4.30
N ALA A 73 0.58 13.32 -4.03
CA ALA A 73 1.53 13.47 -2.92
C ALA A 73 0.85 13.26 -1.57
N ALA A 74 -0.31 13.90 -1.35
CA ALA A 74 -1.09 13.76 -0.12
C ALA A 74 -1.56 12.32 0.10
N ASN A 75 -1.92 11.59 -0.96
CA ASN A 75 -2.31 10.19 -0.84
C ASN A 75 -1.16 9.30 -0.37
N GLY A 76 0.05 9.48 -0.92
CA GLY A 76 1.22 8.74 -0.45
C GLY A 76 1.53 9.02 1.02
N LEU A 77 1.53 10.29 1.40
CA LEU A 77 1.78 10.71 2.79
C LEU A 77 0.73 10.16 3.76
N LEU A 78 -0.55 10.19 3.38
CA LEU A 78 -1.62 9.67 4.22
C LEU A 78 -1.61 8.13 4.30
N VAL A 79 -1.27 7.41 3.23
CA VAL A 79 -1.05 5.95 3.28
C VAL A 79 0.09 5.63 4.26
N LEU A 80 1.20 6.37 4.21
CA LEU A 80 2.30 6.21 5.16
C LEU A 80 1.81 6.40 6.60
N LEU A 81 1.11 7.51 6.88
CA LEU A 81 0.60 7.81 8.22
C LEU A 81 -0.38 6.75 8.73
N LEU A 82 -1.30 6.27 7.88
CA LEU A 82 -2.24 5.22 8.25
C LEU A 82 -1.56 3.85 8.43
N SER A 83 -0.49 3.59 7.68
CA SER A 83 0.28 2.33 7.79
C SER A 83 1.14 2.29 9.06
N LEU A 84 1.58 3.43 9.58
CA LEU A 84 2.55 3.49 10.67
C LEU A 84 2.06 2.81 11.96
N PRO A 85 0.84 3.08 12.48
CA PRO A 85 0.33 2.38 13.66
C PRO A 85 0.25 0.87 13.45
N LEU A 86 -0.16 0.43 12.26
CA LEU A 86 -0.23 -0.98 11.90
C LEU A 86 1.15 -1.64 11.94
N GLN A 87 2.17 -0.97 11.41
CA GLN A 87 3.54 -1.48 11.40
C GLN A 87 4.15 -1.51 12.81
N VAL A 88 3.94 -0.47 13.61
CA VAL A 88 4.41 -0.42 15.01
C VAL A 88 3.72 -1.52 15.84
N MET A 89 2.40 -1.68 15.72
CA MET A 89 1.70 -2.73 16.45
C MET A 89 2.08 -4.12 15.96
N GLY A 90 2.16 -4.34 14.64
CA GLY A 90 2.50 -5.65 14.08
C GLY A 90 3.89 -6.14 14.51
N THR A 91 4.84 -5.22 14.64
CA THR A 91 6.19 -5.54 15.11
C THR A 91 6.26 -5.76 16.62
N LYS A 92 5.60 -4.91 17.42
CA LYS A 92 5.60 -5.03 18.89
C LYS A 92 4.77 -6.22 19.39
N LEU A 93 3.70 -6.57 18.68
CA LEU A 93 2.83 -7.72 18.98
C LEU A 93 3.28 -9.00 18.28
N LEU A 94 4.44 -8.98 17.60
CA LEU A 94 5.03 -10.13 16.91
C LEU A 94 4.07 -10.78 15.89
N TRP A 95 3.25 -9.98 15.20
CA TRP A 95 2.50 -10.43 14.03
C TRP A 95 3.43 -10.68 12.85
N TRP A 96 4.48 -9.86 12.75
CA TRP A 96 5.61 -10.08 11.86
C TRP A 96 6.90 -9.50 12.44
N GLN A 97 8.01 -10.00 11.92
CA GLN A 97 9.36 -9.56 12.22
C GLN A 97 10.09 -9.18 10.93
N TRP A 98 11.07 -8.29 11.07
CA TRP A 98 11.92 -7.84 9.97
C TRP A 98 13.15 -8.73 9.85
N HIS A 99 13.68 -8.85 8.64
CA HIS A 99 14.91 -9.60 8.40
C HIS A 99 16.13 -8.82 8.92
N ASP A 100 16.66 -9.17 10.09
CA ASP A 100 17.77 -8.44 10.75
C ASP A 100 19.06 -8.36 9.92
N SER A 101 19.27 -9.29 8.99
CA SER A 101 20.48 -9.32 8.14
C SER A 101 20.44 -8.39 6.92
N ASP A 102 19.31 -7.71 6.64
CA ASP A 102 19.20 -6.86 5.45
C ASP A 102 19.69 -5.42 5.75
N PRO A 103 20.77 -4.95 5.10
CA PRO A 103 21.32 -3.62 5.34
C PRO A 103 20.34 -2.48 4.99
N ARG A 104 19.30 -2.74 4.18
CA ARG A 104 18.26 -1.75 3.84
C ARG A 104 17.36 -1.42 5.02
N LEU A 105 17.29 -2.29 6.04
CA LEU A 105 16.37 -2.16 7.17
C LEU A 105 17.00 -1.51 8.41
N VAL A 106 18.27 -1.08 8.32
CA VAL A 106 19.03 -0.51 9.44
C VAL A 106 18.39 0.76 9.98
N SER A 107 17.85 1.62 9.10
CA SER A 107 17.19 2.86 9.52
C SER A 107 15.75 2.58 9.94
N THR A 108 15.47 2.72 11.24
CA THR A 108 14.15 2.40 11.81
C THR A 108 13.54 3.59 12.56
N PHE A 109 12.21 3.64 12.58
CA PHE A 109 11.40 4.55 13.38
C PHE A 109 10.39 3.71 14.17
N TYR A 110 10.47 3.74 15.51
CA TYR A 110 9.67 2.87 16.39
C TYR A 110 9.71 1.37 16.03
N SER A 111 10.90 0.84 15.73
CA SER A 111 11.09 -0.57 15.30
C SER A 111 10.50 -0.91 13.92
N VAL A 112 10.14 0.10 13.13
CA VAL A 112 9.68 -0.06 11.73
C VAL A 112 10.74 0.51 10.78
N PRO A 113 11.23 -0.26 9.80
CA PRO A 113 12.17 0.24 8.79
C PRO A 113 11.58 1.41 7.99
N LEU A 114 12.33 2.50 7.89
CA LEU A 114 11.92 3.70 7.15
C LEU A 114 11.72 3.40 5.67
N VAL A 115 12.52 2.48 5.10
CA VAL A 115 12.38 2.05 3.70
C VAL A 115 11.00 1.44 3.41
N VAL A 116 10.41 0.73 4.38
CA VAL A 116 9.07 0.14 4.25
C VAL A 116 8.01 1.23 4.28
N LEU A 117 8.14 2.22 5.17
CA LEU A 117 7.22 3.37 5.20
C LEU A 117 7.30 4.19 3.91
N ALA A 118 8.51 4.41 3.38
CA ALA A 118 8.73 5.06 2.10
C ALA A 118 8.11 4.27 0.95
N TRP A 119 8.20 2.94 0.97
CA TRP A 119 7.55 2.06 -0.01
C TRP A 119 6.03 2.25 -0.03
N TYR A 120 5.37 2.29 1.13
CA TYR A 120 3.94 2.59 1.22
C TYR A 120 3.58 3.98 0.66
N ALA A 121 4.39 5.00 0.96
CA ALA A 121 4.19 6.33 0.41
C ALA A 121 4.30 6.35 -1.12
N MET A 122 5.36 5.73 -1.66
CA MET A 122 5.60 5.64 -3.10
C MET A 122 4.47 4.90 -3.82
N LEU A 123 4.03 3.76 -3.28
CA LEU A 123 2.89 3.03 -3.82
C LEU A 123 1.61 3.86 -3.79
N GLY A 124 1.34 4.57 -2.70
CA GLY A 124 0.15 5.42 -2.57
C GLY A 124 0.12 6.55 -3.58
N THR A 125 1.25 7.22 -3.79
CA THR A 125 1.39 8.28 -4.79
C THR A 125 1.28 7.73 -6.21
N SER A 126 2.04 6.67 -6.55
CA SER A 126 2.01 6.06 -7.88
C SER A 126 0.63 5.50 -8.22
N PHE A 127 -0.09 4.93 -7.25
CA PHE A 127 -1.46 4.47 -7.44
C PHE A 127 -2.40 5.59 -7.84
N ASN A 128 -2.33 6.73 -7.15
CA ASN A 128 -3.19 7.88 -7.46
C ASN A 128 -2.88 8.47 -8.84
N ILE A 129 -1.60 8.61 -9.17
CA ILE A 129 -1.15 9.06 -10.51
C ILE A 129 -1.65 8.10 -11.59
N SER A 130 -1.47 6.80 -11.39
CA SER A 130 -1.91 5.77 -12.33
C SER A 130 -3.43 5.86 -12.55
N LEU A 131 -4.21 5.94 -11.46
CA LEU A 131 -5.65 6.12 -11.55
C LEU A 131 -6.03 7.41 -12.30
N TYR A 132 -5.33 8.52 -12.05
CA TYR A 132 -5.59 9.77 -12.77
C TYR A 132 -5.35 9.61 -14.28
N ILE A 133 -4.21 9.02 -14.67
CA ILE A 133 -3.85 8.76 -16.08
C ILE A 133 -4.86 7.82 -16.73
N PHE A 134 -5.16 6.67 -16.10
CA PHE A 134 -6.14 5.71 -16.62
C PHE A 134 -7.52 6.35 -16.79
N ARG A 135 -7.94 7.19 -15.84
CA ARG A 135 -9.24 7.86 -15.93
C ARG A 135 -9.25 8.89 -17.05
N LYS A 136 -8.22 9.71 -17.17
CA LYS A 136 -8.13 10.72 -18.23
C LYS A 136 -8.01 10.10 -19.63
N GLY A 137 -7.29 8.97 -19.75
CA GLY A 137 -7.08 8.30 -21.03
C GLY A 137 -8.25 7.44 -21.50
N PHE A 138 -8.91 6.71 -20.59
CA PHE A 138 -9.94 5.72 -20.97
C PHE A 138 -11.39 6.18 -20.77
N LEU A 139 -11.67 7.21 -19.96
CA LEU A 139 -13.05 7.69 -19.78
C LEU A 139 -13.36 8.82 -20.75
N ARG A 140 -14.45 8.66 -21.50
CA ARG A 140 -15.13 9.79 -22.16
C ARG A 140 -15.73 10.70 -21.09
N GLU A 141 -15.65 12.01 -21.28
CA GLU A 141 -16.16 13.04 -20.35
C GLU A 141 -17.61 12.82 -19.89
N ARG A 142 -18.42 12.15 -20.72
CA ARG A 142 -19.82 11.81 -20.42
C ARG A 142 -20.00 10.90 -19.20
N TYR A 143 -18.97 10.14 -18.81
CA TYR A 143 -18.98 9.23 -17.67
C TYR A 143 -18.12 9.73 -16.50
N ASP A 144 -17.77 11.02 -16.47
CA ASP A 144 -17.02 11.60 -15.35
C ASP A 144 -17.92 11.67 -14.11
N TRP A 145 -17.77 10.68 -13.23
CA TRP A 145 -18.44 10.58 -11.93
C TRP A 145 -18.13 11.75 -10.98
N LYS A 146 -17.23 12.67 -11.33
CA LYS A 146 -17.05 13.93 -10.59
C LYS A 146 -18.28 14.86 -10.65
N ARG A 147 -19.27 14.59 -11.51
CA ARG A 147 -20.54 15.33 -11.59
C ARG A 147 -21.61 14.87 -10.59
N PHE A 148 -21.34 13.85 -9.79
CA PHE A 148 -22.24 13.37 -8.74
C PHE A 148 -21.56 13.47 -7.37
#